data_AF-A0A932SND0-F1
#
_entry.id   AF-A0A932SND0-F1
#
_cell.length_a   1.000
_cell.length_b   1.000
_cell.length_c   1.000
_cell.angle_alpha   90.00
_cell.angle_beta   90.00
_cell.angle_gamma   90.00
#
_symmetry.space_group_name_H-M   'P 1'
#
loop_
_entity.id
_entity.type
_entity.pdbx_description
1 polymer ?
#
loop_
_entity_poly.entity_id
_entity_poly.type
_entity_poly.pdbx_seq_one_letter_code
_entity_poly.pdbx_strand_id
1 'polypeptide(L)'
;MACQTMTADKLLVIKFFKTKGIEARHFPKKSAGKQADFELYLGSQIFGYCELKSILDYKFSGLINDPTYNKVQSKIHQAANQFRSVNPNHLNPNILFFINHRERVGWQDLWYVLTGEVTPPDQRSEPIDTRYLSRLLRNDDLAIVDYFIWADTFGTNIKFFIVADSAFSAELRGKISSKEYEKINIREL
;
A
#
# COMPACT_ATOMS: atom_id res chain seq x y z
N MET A 1 -21.15 1.42 -10.41
CA MET A 1 -20.55 1.85 -9.13
C MET A 1 -19.06 1.51 -9.02
N ALA A 2 -18.61 0.25 -9.14
CA ALA A 2 -17.18 -0.10 -8.98
C ALA A 2 -16.20 0.63 -9.94
N CYS A 3 -16.60 0.86 -11.20
CA CYS A 3 -15.77 1.60 -12.18
C CYS A 3 -15.57 3.09 -11.78
N GLN A 4 -16.57 3.73 -11.19
CA GLN A 4 -16.47 5.12 -10.73
C GLN A 4 -15.57 5.24 -9.49
N THR A 5 -15.63 4.26 -8.58
CA THR A 5 -14.78 4.23 -7.38
C THR A 5 -13.30 4.06 -7.74
N MET A 6 -12.97 3.19 -8.71
CA MET A 6 -11.59 3.00 -9.16
C MET A 6 -11.00 4.28 -9.77
N THR A 7 -11.79 5.04 -10.55
CA THR A 7 -11.35 6.32 -11.10
C THR A 7 -11.11 7.35 -9.99
N ALA A 8 -12.01 7.43 -8.99
CA ALA A 8 -11.85 8.33 -7.85
C ALA A 8 -10.61 7.99 -7.00
N ASP A 9 -10.39 6.71 -6.73
CA ASP A 9 -9.23 6.22 -5.97
C ASP A 9 -7.91 6.56 -6.68
N LYS A 10 -7.86 6.38 -8.00
CA LYS A 10 -6.69 6.77 -8.81
C LYS A 10 -6.42 8.28 -8.74
N LEU A 11 -7.45 9.12 -8.79
CA LEU A 11 -7.30 10.57 -8.64
C LEU A 11 -6.77 10.95 -7.26
N LEU A 12 -7.23 10.28 -6.20
CA LEU A 12 -6.74 10.50 -4.84
C LEU A 12 -5.23 10.21 -4.75
N VAL A 13 -4.77 9.09 -5.31
CA VAL A 13 -3.33 8.76 -5.34
C VAL A 13 -2.53 9.84 -6.05
N ILE A 14 -2.99 10.31 -7.22
CA ILE A 14 -2.33 11.39 -7.97
C ILE A 14 -2.25 12.67 -7.14
N LYS A 15 -3.36 13.07 -6.52
CA LYS A 15 -3.45 14.27 -5.69
C LYS A 15 -2.53 14.16 -4.47
N PHE A 16 -2.52 13.02 -3.79
CA PHE A 16 -1.60 12.75 -2.67
C PHE A 16 -0.15 12.95 -3.09
N PHE A 17 0.33 12.26 -4.13
CA PHE A 17 1.73 12.40 -4.56
C PHE A 17 2.06 13.82 -5.02
N LYS A 18 1.12 14.52 -5.66
CA LYS A 18 1.29 15.92 -6.02
C LYS A 18 1.55 16.82 -4.81
N THR A 19 0.90 16.58 -3.67
CA THR A 19 1.19 17.33 -2.42
C THR A 19 2.61 17.09 -1.90
N LYS A 20 3.23 15.98 -2.31
CA LYS A 20 4.62 15.61 -1.98
C LYS A 20 5.62 16.04 -3.05
N GLY A 21 5.19 16.80 -4.06
CA GLY A 21 6.03 17.21 -5.17
C GLY A 21 6.42 16.07 -6.11
N ILE A 22 5.69 14.96 -6.08
CA ILE A 22 5.89 13.78 -6.92
C ILE A 22 4.78 13.74 -7.97
N GLU A 23 5.14 13.60 -9.23
CA GLU A 23 4.18 13.44 -10.31
C GLU A 23 3.85 11.95 -10.50
N ALA A 24 2.61 11.55 -10.21
CA ALA A 24 2.13 10.20 -10.50
C ALA A 24 1.50 10.15 -11.89
N ARG A 25 2.12 9.39 -12.80
CA ARG A 25 1.62 9.15 -14.15
C ARG A 25 1.08 7.74 -14.25
N HIS A 26 -0.05 7.56 -14.95
CA HIS A 26 -0.55 6.22 -15.22
C HIS A 26 0.48 5.41 -15.99
N PHE A 27 0.70 4.16 -15.57
CA PHE A 27 1.60 3.29 -16.29
C PHE A 27 1.11 3.13 -17.75
N PRO A 28 1.98 3.30 -18.75
CA PRO A 28 1.58 3.22 -20.14
C PRO A 28 1.09 1.80 -20.49
N LYS A 29 -0.07 1.68 -21.15
CA LYS A 29 -0.71 0.40 -21.54
C LYS A 29 0.06 -0.41 -22.61
N LYS A 30 1.37 -0.22 -22.75
CA LYS A 30 2.15 -0.59 -23.93
C LYS A 30 2.72 -2.03 -23.94
N SER A 31 2.47 -2.86 -22.93
CA SER A 31 2.99 -4.23 -22.91
C SER A 31 2.00 -5.24 -22.34
N ALA A 32 1.96 -6.43 -22.94
CA ALA A 32 1.26 -7.58 -22.39
C ALA A 32 1.95 -8.00 -21.09
N GLY A 33 1.27 -7.90 -19.94
CA GLY A 33 1.84 -8.24 -18.64
C GLY A 33 1.09 -7.62 -17.46
N LYS A 34 1.49 -8.00 -16.23
CA LYS A 34 1.00 -7.36 -15.00
C LYS A 34 1.73 -6.04 -14.83
N GLN A 35 1.00 -4.93 -14.75
CA GLN A 35 1.58 -3.60 -14.61
C GLN A 35 1.21 -2.99 -13.27
N ALA A 36 2.09 -2.15 -12.72
CA ALA A 36 1.72 -1.25 -11.63
C ALA A 36 0.74 -0.18 -12.15
N ASP A 37 -0.06 0.43 -11.27
CA ASP A 37 -0.98 1.49 -11.66
C ASP A 37 -0.28 2.81 -12.06
N PHE A 38 0.87 3.12 -11.44
CA PHE A 38 1.58 4.39 -11.61
C PHE A 38 3.10 4.26 -11.70
N GLU A 39 3.67 5.12 -12.53
CA GLU A 39 5.08 5.55 -12.47
C GLU A 39 5.14 6.90 -11.75
N LEU A 40 6.05 7.04 -10.79
CA LEU A 40 6.24 8.24 -10.00
C LEU A 40 7.47 8.99 -10.48
N TYR A 41 7.38 10.30 -10.62
CA TYR A 41 8.46 11.14 -11.13
C TYR A 41 8.82 12.28 -10.18
N LEU A 42 10.12 12.53 -10.06
CA LEU A 42 10.68 13.78 -9.52
C LEU A 42 11.28 14.56 -10.70
N GLY A 43 10.54 15.54 -11.20
CA GLY A 43 10.88 16.23 -12.44
C GLY A 43 10.88 15.27 -13.64
N SER A 44 12.04 15.07 -14.26
CA SER A 44 12.19 14.16 -15.41
C SER A 44 12.65 12.75 -15.03
N GLN A 45 13.01 12.50 -13.77
CA GLN A 45 13.54 11.22 -13.32
C GLN A 45 12.45 10.35 -12.69
N ILE A 46 12.48 9.05 -12.99
CA ILE A 46 11.64 8.07 -12.30
C ILE A 46 12.10 8.02 -10.85
N PHE A 47 11.17 8.30 -9.95
CA PHE A 47 11.34 8.16 -8.51
C PHE A 47 10.96 6.77 -8.04
N GLY A 48 9.97 6.13 -8.64
CA GLY A 48 9.50 4.82 -8.20
C GLY A 48 8.22 4.38 -8.88
N TYR A 49 7.66 3.28 -8.38
CA TYR A 49 6.40 2.72 -8.88
C TYR A 49 5.38 2.67 -7.76
N CYS A 50 4.11 2.88 -8.09
CA CYS A 50 3.02 2.76 -7.12
C CYS A 50 1.93 1.84 -7.66
N GLU A 51 1.54 0.87 -6.84
CA GLU A 51 0.36 0.03 -7.08
C GLU A 51 -0.76 0.44 -6.13
N LEU A 52 -1.98 0.62 -6.66
CA LEU A 52 -3.15 0.97 -5.87
C LEU A 52 -3.99 -0.29 -5.59
N LYS A 53 -4.36 -0.49 -4.33
CA LYS A 53 -5.29 -1.55 -3.92
C LYS A 53 -6.45 -0.98 -3.11
N SER A 54 -7.63 -0.91 -3.73
CA SER A 54 -8.86 -0.53 -3.05
C SER A 54 -9.43 -1.68 -2.21
N ILE A 55 -9.91 -1.38 -1.01
CA ILE A 55 -10.66 -2.30 -0.15
C ILE A 55 -12.14 -1.93 -0.24
N LEU A 56 -12.83 -2.60 -1.17
CA LEU A 56 -14.25 -2.38 -1.47
C LEU A 56 -15.12 -3.54 -0.99
N ASP A 57 -14.64 -4.78 -1.10
CA ASP A 57 -15.48 -5.95 -0.84
C ASP A 57 -15.20 -6.56 0.52
N TYR A 58 -15.83 -5.99 1.55
CA TYR A 58 -15.95 -6.60 2.86
C TYR A 58 -17.39 -7.08 3.06
N LYS A 59 -17.58 -8.40 2.91
CA LYS A 59 -18.81 -9.09 3.28
C LYS A 59 -18.43 -10.09 4.36
N PHE A 60 -18.52 -9.64 5.61
CA PHE A 60 -18.48 -10.51 6.77
C PHE A 60 -19.87 -10.52 7.39
N SER A 61 -20.51 -11.68 7.42
CA SER A 61 -21.82 -11.89 8.05
C SER A 61 -21.84 -13.27 8.70
N GLY A 62 -22.02 -13.33 10.02
CA GLY A 62 -22.27 -14.58 10.75
C GLY A 62 -21.04 -15.43 11.04
N LEU A 63 -21.20 -16.77 10.94
CA LEU A 63 -20.28 -17.83 11.41
C LEU A 63 -19.10 -18.15 10.46
N ILE A 64 -18.89 -17.36 9.40
CA ILE A 64 -17.80 -17.59 8.44
C ILE A 64 -16.50 -17.02 9.02
N ASN A 65 -15.36 -17.68 8.85
CA ASN A 65 -14.06 -17.14 9.23
C ASN A 65 -13.79 -15.79 8.54
N ASP A 66 -13.37 -14.78 9.30
CA ASP A 66 -13.10 -13.44 8.74
C ASP A 66 -12.00 -13.52 7.66
N PRO A 67 -12.31 -13.23 6.38
CA PRO A 67 -11.32 -13.34 5.32
C PRO A 67 -10.41 -12.12 5.20
N THR A 68 -10.51 -11.11 6.08
CA THR A 68 -9.79 -9.83 5.97
C THR A 68 -8.30 -10.01 5.80
N TYR A 69 -7.65 -10.73 6.70
CA TYR A 69 -6.20 -10.93 6.65
C TYR A 69 -5.76 -11.64 5.36
N ASN A 70 -6.50 -12.67 4.92
CA ASN A 70 -6.23 -13.35 3.66
C ASN A 70 -6.41 -12.41 2.44
N LYS A 71 -7.41 -11.52 2.47
CA LYS A 71 -7.64 -10.54 1.39
C LYS A 71 -6.56 -9.47 1.35
N VAL A 72 -6.14 -8.94 2.49
CA VAL A 72 -5.02 -7.99 2.58
C VAL A 72 -3.74 -8.65 2.09
N GLN A 73 -3.39 -9.84 2.60
CA GLN A 73 -2.23 -10.62 2.16
C GLN A 73 -2.26 -10.87 0.64
N SER A 74 -3.41 -11.26 0.08
CA SER A 74 -3.56 -11.50 -1.35
C SER A 74 -3.33 -10.23 -2.19
N LYS A 75 -3.80 -9.06 -1.72
CA LYS A 75 -3.55 -7.77 -2.38
C LYS A 75 -2.07 -7.41 -2.39
N ILE A 76 -1.36 -7.67 -1.29
CA ILE A 76 0.10 -7.48 -1.21
C ILE A 76 0.81 -8.40 -2.20
N HIS A 77 0.48 -9.70 -2.21
CA HIS A 77 1.07 -10.66 -3.14
C HIS A 77 0.82 -10.29 -4.62
N GLN A 78 -0.37 -9.80 -4.95
CA GLN A 78 -0.68 -9.33 -6.30
C GLN A 78 0.17 -8.12 -6.67
N ALA A 79 0.30 -7.14 -5.78
CA ALA A 79 1.12 -5.96 -5.98
C ALA A 79 2.61 -6.32 -6.16
N ALA A 80 3.14 -7.21 -5.32
CA ALA A 80 4.51 -7.72 -5.43
C ALA A 80 4.77 -8.32 -6.82
N ASN A 81 3.83 -9.10 -7.36
CA ASN A 81 3.95 -9.63 -8.72
C ASN A 81 3.93 -8.55 -9.82
N GLN A 82 3.17 -7.46 -9.63
CA GLN A 82 3.19 -6.32 -10.55
C GLN A 82 4.54 -5.60 -10.48
N PHE A 83 5.08 -5.38 -9.27
CA PHE A 83 6.39 -4.77 -9.08
C PHE A 83 7.52 -5.59 -9.68
N ARG A 84 7.55 -6.91 -9.47
CA ARG A 84 8.53 -7.79 -10.14
C ARG A 84 8.47 -7.68 -11.67
N SER A 85 7.30 -7.40 -12.24
CA SER A 85 7.15 -7.25 -13.68
C SER A 85 7.64 -5.90 -14.21
N VAL A 86 7.45 -4.80 -13.47
CA VAL A 86 7.81 -3.44 -13.93
C VAL A 86 9.17 -2.95 -13.42
N ASN A 87 9.66 -3.54 -12.33
CA ASN A 87 10.89 -3.18 -11.65
C ASN A 87 11.66 -4.44 -11.20
N PRO A 88 12.03 -5.34 -12.14
CA PRO A 88 12.58 -6.66 -11.81
C PRO A 88 13.92 -6.61 -11.07
N ASN A 89 14.72 -5.56 -11.33
CA ASN A 89 16.01 -5.34 -10.68
C ASN A 89 15.90 -4.48 -9.43
N HIS A 90 14.68 -4.07 -9.06
CA HIS A 90 14.39 -3.26 -7.86
C HIS A 90 15.30 -2.02 -7.74
N LEU A 91 15.49 -1.29 -8.84
CA LEU A 91 16.39 -0.13 -8.87
C LEU A 91 15.77 1.15 -8.31
N ASN A 92 14.44 1.19 -8.20
CA ASN A 92 13.66 2.29 -7.65
C ASN A 92 12.68 1.75 -6.59
N PRO A 93 12.20 2.56 -5.64
CA PRO A 93 11.22 2.12 -4.65
C PRO A 93 9.89 1.68 -5.27
N ASN A 94 9.29 0.66 -4.66
CA ASN A 94 7.95 0.15 -4.94
C ASN A 94 7.01 0.47 -3.77
N ILE A 95 5.97 1.24 -4.04
CA ILE A 95 5.03 1.76 -3.04
C ILE A 95 3.67 1.11 -3.22
N LEU A 96 3.15 0.47 -2.17
CA LEU A 96 1.81 -0.09 -2.16
C LEU A 96 0.84 0.85 -1.45
N PHE A 97 -0.12 1.39 -2.19
CA PHE A 97 -1.11 2.32 -1.69
C PHE A 97 -2.46 1.62 -1.51
N PHE A 98 -2.91 1.48 -0.26
CA PHE A 98 -4.24 1.02 0.08
C PHE A 98 -5.21 2.19 0.26
N ILE A 99 -6.36 2.09 -0.41
CA ILE A 99 -7.52 2.96 -0.14
C ILE A 99 -8.63 2.09 0.43
N ASN A 100 -9.00 2.37 1.68
CA ASN A 100 -9.98 1.63 2.41
C ASN A 100 -11.33 2.35 2.45
N HIS A 101 -12.37 1.67 1.98
CA HIS A 101 -13.76 2.17 1.96
C HIS A 101 -14.66 1.44 2.98
N ARG A 102 -14.07 0.72 3.95
CA ARG A 102 -14.80 -0.12 4.91
C ARG A 102 -14.36 0.18 6.34
N GLU A 103 -15.29 0.62 7.17
CA GLU A 103 -15.02 0.96 8.58
C GLU A 103 -14.54 -0.21 9.45
N ARG A 104 -14.89 -1.45 9.06
CA ARG A 104 -14.52 -2.67 9.79
C ARG A 104 -13.20 -3.29 9.37
N VAL A 105 -12.54 -2.72 8.37
CA VAL A 105 -11.16 -3.06 8.00
C VAL A 105 -10.32 -1.84 8.32
N GLY A 106 -9.17 -2.01 8.93
CA GLY A 106 -8.36 -0.90 9.42
C GLY A 106 -6.87 -1.14 9.28
N TRP A 107 -6.12 -0.13 9.68
CA TRP A 107 -4.66 -0.18 9.73
C TRP A 107 -4.14 -1.33 10.57
N GLN A 108 -4.84 -1.66 11.66
CA GLN A 108 -4.49 -2.79 12.52
C GLN A 108 -4.50 -4.11 11.75
N ASP A 109 -5.39 -4.29 10.77
CA ASP A 109 -5.42 -5.52 9.97
C ASP A 109 -4.22 -5.62 9.03
N LEU A 110 -3.80 -4.50 8.45
CA LEU A 110 -2.56 -4.46 7.66
C LEU A 110 -1.35 -4.70 8.56
N TRP A 111 -1.28 -4.02 9.72
CA TRP A 111 -0.21 -4.19 10.69
C TRP A 111 -0.05 -5.66 11.08
N TYR A 112 -1.14 -6.31 11.50
CA TYR A 112 -1.16 -7.72 11.86
C TYR A 112 -0.69 -8.63 10.72
N VAL A 113 -1.09 -8.35 9.48
CA VAL A 113 -0.62 -9.11 8.31
C VAL A 113 0.89 -8.94 8.07
N LEU A 114 1.44 -7.74 8.35
CA LEU A 114 2.84 -7.41 8.12
C LEU A 114 3.77 -7.80 9.27
N THR A 115 3.28 -7.94 10.50
CA THR A 115 4.12 -8.15 11.69
C THR A 115 3.73 -9.38 12.51
N GLY A 116 2.47 -9.82 12.40
CA GLY A 116 1.87 -10.79 13.32
C GLY A 116 1.51 -10.21 14.70
N GLU A 117 1.74 -8.91 14.91
CA GLU A 117 1.41 -8.19 16.14
C GLU A 117 -0.01 -7.61 16.07
N VAL A 118 -0.71 -7.55 17.20
CA VAL A 118 -2.10 -7.05 17.24
C VAL A 118 -2.16 -5.52 17.27
N THR A 119 -1.11 -4.89 17.80
CA THR A 119 -1.09 -3.46 18.07
C THR A 119 -0.03 -2.76 17.20
N PRO A 120 -0.37 -1.63 16.54
CA PRO A 120 0.54 -0.84 15.71
C PRO A 120 1.81 -0.34 16.45
N PRO A 121 2.79 0.24 15.73
CA PRO A 121 4.17 0.40 16.20
C PRO A 121 4.34 1.30 17.42
N ASP A 122 3.38 2.18 17.69
CA ASP A 122 3.33 3.06 18.86
C ASP A 122 2.87 2.32 20.14
N GLN A 123 2.35 1.10 20.00
CA GLN A 123 1.85 0.26 21.08
C GLN A 123 2.28 -1.20 20.91
N ARG A 124 3.53 -1.47 20.51
CA ARG A 124 4.00 -2.82 20.12
C ARG A 124 3.57 -3.93 21.08
N SER A 125 3.13 -5.04 20.51
CA SER A 125 2.86 -6.31 21.20
C SER A 125 3.80 -7.39 20.70
N GLU A 126 3.92 -8.48 21.45
CA GLU A 126 4.58 -9.68 20.91
C GLU A 126 3.74 -10.25 19.74
N PRO A 127 4.37 -10.78 18.68
CA PRO A 127 3.63 -11.43 17.61
C PRO A 127 2.82 -12.61 18.13
N ILE A 128 1.52 -12.61 17.85
CA ILE A 128 0.58 -13.64 18.36
C ILE A 128 0.36 -14.74 17.32
N ASP A 129 0.34 -14.39 16.03
CA ASP A 129 0.25 -15.34 14.93
C ASP A 129 0.88 -14.77 13.66
N THR A 130 1.97 -15.40 13.25
CA THR A 130 2.81 -14.95 12.14
C THR A 130 2.46 -15.61 10.81
N ARG A 131 1.40 -16.42 10.72
CA ARG A 131 1.11 -17.22 9.49
C ARG A 131 1.00 -16.38 8.23
N TYR A 132 0.44 -15.17 8.31
CA TYR A 132 0.32 -14.26 7.18
C TYR A 132 1.69 -13.68 6.79
N LEU A 133 2.42 -13.16 7.76
CA LEU A 133 3.80 -12.69 7.59
C LEU A 133 4.70 -13.77 6.99
N SER A 134 4.70 -14.98 7.55
CA SER A 134 5.52 -16.10 7.04
C SER A 134 5.21 -16.45 5.59
N ARG A 135 3.95 -16.32 5.14
CA ARG A 135 3.59 -16.54 3.73
C ARG A 135 4.13 -15.43 2.83
N LEU A 136 4.07 -14.17 3.28
CA LEU A 136 4.62 -13.04 2.53
C LEU A 136 6.14 -13.14 2.41
N LEU A 137 6.83 -13.51 3.49
CA LEU A 137 8.28 -13.72 3.51
C LEU A 137 8.68 -14.88 2.61
N ARG A 138 8.00 -16.04 2.69
CA ARG A 138 8.30 -17.20 1.84
C ARG A 138 8.13 -16.91 0.34
N ASN A 139 7.23 -15.98 -0.01
CA ASN A 139 6.99 -15.58 -1.38
C ASN A 139 7.85 -14.38 -1.82
N ASP A 140 8.77 -13.90 -0.96
CA ASP A 140 9.56 -12.68 -1.17
C ASP A 140 8.71 -11.43 -1.48
N ASP A 141 7.46 -11.40 -0.99
CA ASP A 141 6.53 -10.31 -1.30
C ASP A 141 6.94 -9.02 -0.57
N LEU A 142 7.49 -9.11 0.64
CA LEU A 142 7.99 -7.95 1.38
C LEU A 142 9.37 -7.50 0.93
N ALA A 143 10.14 -8.35 0.26
CA ALA A 143 11.47 -7.99 -0.25
C ALA A 143 11.38 -7.01 -1.42
N ILE A 144 10.28 -7.03 -2.18
CA ILE A 144 10.07 -6.18 -3.36
C ILE A 144 9.19 -4.96 -3.07
N VAL A 145 8.55 -4.86 -1.89
CA VAL A 145 7.70 -3.72 -1.50
C VAL A 145 8.43 -2.91 -0.43
N ASP A 146 8.62 -1.61 -0.67
CA ASP A 146 9.43 -0.76 0.20
C ASP A 146 8.59 0.05 1.19
N TYR A 147 7.38 0.42 0.75
CA TYR A 147 6.57 1.40 1.44
C TYR A 147 5.09 1.07 1.32
N PHE A 148 4.38 1.12 2.43
CA PHE A 148 2.94 0.97 2.49
C PHE A 148 2.31 2.29 2.88
N ILE A 149 1.27 2.68 2.15
CA ILE A 149 0.42 3.83 2.45
C ILE A 149 -0.99 3.33 2.68
N TRP A 150 -1.64 3.76 3.75
CA TRP A 150 -3.02 3.41 4.05
C TRP A 150 -3.87 4.66 4.26
N ALA A 151 -4.90 4.80 3.43
CA ALA A 151 -5.86 5.90 3.50
C ALA A 151 -7.28 5.36 3.72
N ASP A 152 -7.94 5.79 4.79
CA ASP A 152 -9.34 5.48 5.08
C ASP A 152 -10.25 6.57 4.51
N THR A 153 -11.20 6.26 3.61
CA THR A 153 -12.06 7.29 2.99
C THR A 153 -13.08 7.93 3.93
N PHE A 154 -13.25 7.35 5.11
CA PHE A 154 -14.07 7.85 6.22
C PHE A 154 -13.23 8.54 7.31
N GLY A 155 -11.90 8.49 7.22
CA GLY A 155 -10.97 9.08 8.18
C GLY A 155 -10.26 10.33 7.66
N THR A 156 -9.42 10.90 8.52
CA THR A 156 -8.58 12.08 8.24
C THR A 156 -7.09 11.81 8.42
N ASN A 157 -6.70 10.55 8.55
CA ASN A 157 -5.31 10.14 8.74
C ASN A 157 -4.88 9.22 7.60
N ILE A 158 -3.73 9.53 7.01
CA ILE A 158 -2.98 8.61 6.17
C ILE A 158 -1.87 8.01 7.02
N LYS A 159 -1.74 6.69 7.00
CA LYS A 159 -0.76 5.95 7.79
C LYS A 159 0.28 5.33 6.88
N PHE A 160 1.48 5.16 7.41
CA PHE A 160 2.66 4.78 6.66
C PHE A 160 3.40 3.65 7.36
N PHE A 161 3.92 2.72 6.58
CA PHE A 161 4.84 1.70 7.06
C PHE A 161 5.97 1.51 6.06
N ILE A 162 7.19 1.60 6.58
CA ILE A 162 8.42 1.35 5.82
C ILE A 162 8.89 -0.04 6.18
N VAL A 163 9.19 -0.85 5.17
CA VAL A 163 9.80 -2.17 5.39
C VAL A 163 11.22 -1.97 5.91
N ALA A 164 11.52 -2.60 7.05
CA ALA A 164 12.73 -2.32 7.85
C ALA A 164 14.04 -2.37 7.04
N ASP A 165 14.14 -3.29 6.10
CA ASP A 165 15.36 -3.53 5.30
C ASP A 165 15.33 -2.88 3.90
N SER A 166 14.37 -1.98 3.64
CA SER A 166 14.32 -1.30 2.34
C SER A 166 15.53 -0.37 2.16
N ALA A 167 16.28 -0.57 1.08
CA ALA A 167 17.39 0.29 0.66
C ALA A 167 16.95 1.74 0.37
N PHE A 168 15.66 1.96 0.15
CA PHE A 168 15.07 3.27 -0.19
C PHE A 168 14.52 4.00 1.04
N SER A 169 14.67 3.44 2.25
CA SER A 169 14.08 3.98 3.49
C SER A 169 14.37 5.47 3.72
N ALA A 170 15.62 5.91 3.54
CA ALA A 170 15.99 7.31 3.76
C ALA A 170 15.32 8.25 2.74
N GLU A 171 15.31 7.84 1.47
CA GLU A 171 14.70 8.61 0.39
C GLU A 171 13.17 8.72 0.56
N LEU A 172 12.50 7.60 0.84
CA LEU A 172 11.07 7.53 1.09
C LEU A 172 10.65 8.39 2.29
N ARG A 173 11.43 8.36 3.38
CA ARG A 173 11.19 9.23 4.55
C ARG A 173 11.34 10.71 4.22
N GLY A 174 12.34 11.05 3.41
CA GLY A 174 12.60 12.42 3.02
C GLY A 174 11.56 12.99 2.05
N LYS A 175 10.98 12.15 1.18
CA LYS A 175 10.06 12.60 0.12
C LYS A 175 8.58 12.43 0.43
N ILE A 176 8.20 11.35 1.13
CA ILE A 176 6.78 11.06 1.38
C ILE A 176 6.42 11.41 2.82
N SER A 177 6.98 10.69 3.80
CA SER A 177 6.78 10.95 5.22
C SER A 177 7.83 10.21 6.04
N SER A 178 8.44 10.91 7.00
CA SER A 178 9.27 10.28 8.03
C SER A 178 8.47 9.73 9.21
N LYS A 179 7.18 10.10 9.30
CA LYS A 179 6.25 9.75 10.37
C LYS A 179 5.47 8.48 10.03
N GLU A 180 5.04 7.76 11.07
CA GLU A 180 4.15 6.59 10.96
C GLU A 180 2.73 6.97 10.53
N TYR A 181 2.32 8.24 10.71
CA TYR A 181 1.07 8.77 10.19
C TYR A 181 1.12 10.28 9.98
N GLU A 182 0.23 10.78 9.13
CA GLU A 182 -0.04 12.20 8.92
C GLU A 182 -1.56 12.46 8.93
N LYS A 183 -1.97 13.56 9.56
CA LYS A 183 -3.34 14.09 9.46
C LYS A 183 -3.49 14.77 8.10
N ILE A 184 -4.23 14.15 7.20
CA ILE A 184 -4.57 14.68 5.88
C ILE A 184 -6.07 14.48 5.69
N ASN A 185 -6.80 15.57 5.47
CA ASN A 185 -8.20 15.46 5.11
C ASN A 185 -8.28 14.91 3.68
N ILE A 186 -8.59 13.62 3.55
CA ILE A 186 -8.67 12.93 2.25
C ILE A 186 -9.74 13.57 1.34
N ARG A 187 -10.74 14.26 1.91
CA ARG A 187 -11.75 15.00 1.13
C ARG A 187 -11.22 16.29 0.51
N GLU A 188 -10.10 16.80 1.01
CA GLU A 188 -9.41 17.98 0.49
C GLU A 188 -8.29 17.63 -0.49
N LEU A 189 -7.93 16.34 -0.61
CA LEU A 189 -7.05 15.83 -1.67
C LEU A 189 -7.79 15.81 -3.00
#